data_AF-A0A9J7JZ64-F1
#
_entry.id   AF-A0A9J7JZ64-F1
#
_cell.length_a   1.000
_cell.length_b   1.000
_cell.length_c   1.000
_cell.angle_alpha   90.00
_cell.angle_beta   90.00
_cell.angle_gamma   90.00
#
_symmetry.space_group_name_H-M   'P 1'
#
loop_
_entity.id
_entity.type
_entity.pdbx_description
1 polymer ?
#
loop_
_entity_poly.entity_id
_entity_poly.type
_entity_poly.pdbx_seq_one_letter_code
_entity_poly.pdbx_strand_id
1 'polypeptide(L)'
;MVNLWCLVEGLCTCVVSASMMVYLWCLVEGLCTCVVSASMMVYLWCLVEGLCTCVVSASMMVYLWCLVEGLCTCVVSASMMVYLWCLVEGLCTCVVSASMMVYLWCLVEGLCTCVVSASMMVYLWCLVEGLCTCVVSASMMVYLWCLVEGLCTCVVSASMMVYLWCLVEGLCTCVVSASMMVYLWCLVEGLCTCVVSASMMVNLWCLVEGLCTCVVSASMMVYLWCLVEGLCTCVVSASMMVYLWCLVEGLCTCVVSASMMVYLWCLVEGLCTCVVSASMMVYLWCLVKRWCIGVVSWTFGVTKLMYQCLLKAGVSGF
;
A
#
# COMPACT_ATOMS: atom_id res chain seq x y z
N MET A 1 -12.81 37.91 0.54
CA MET A 1 -11.65 37.24 1.18
C MET A 1 -11.83 37.39 2.67
N VAL A 2 -11.67 36.33 3.44
CA VAL A 2 -11.75 36.36 4.91
C VAL A 2 -10.39 35.93 5.45
N ASN A 3 -9.83 36.73 6.35
CA ASN A 3 -8.61 36.41 7.08
C ASN A 3 -8.95 36.41 8.56
N LEU A 4 -8.67 35.31 9.25
CA LEU A 4 -9.06 35.13 10.64
C LEU A 4 -7.92 34.46 11.42
N TRP A 5 -7.66 35.00 12.60
CA TRP A 5 -6.60 34.55 13.50
C TRP A 5 -7.25 34.30 14.86
N CYS A 6 -7.16 33.07 15.35
CA CYS A 6 -7.69 32.65 16.63
C CYS A 6 -6.54 32.21 17.53
N LEU A 7 -6.45 32.85 18.70
CA LEU A 7 -5.62 32.44 19.82
C LEU A 7 -6.56 32.20 21.00
N VAL A 8 -6.73 30.94 21.41
CA VAL A 8 -7.76 30.58 22.39
C VAL A 8 -7.23 29.52 23.38
N GLU A 9 -7.41 29.79 24.67
CA GLU A 9 -7.35 28.77 25.73
C GLU A 9 -8.77 28.27 26.02
N GLY A 10 -8.99 26.95 25.98
CA GLY A 10 -10.27 26.31 26.26
C GLY A 10 -11.01 25.84 25.01
N LEU A 11 -12.06 26.57 24.59
CA LEU A 11 -12.98 26.15 23.52
C LEU A 11 -12.98 27.16 22.37
N CYS A 12 -12.62 26.71 21.17
CA CYS A 12 -12.68 27.49 19.93
C CYS A 12 -13.65 26.85 18.94
N THR A 13 -14.64 27.62 18.49
CA THR A 13 -15.60 27.23 17.44
C THR A 13 -15.57 28.27 16.32
N CYS A 14 -15.03 27.90 15.16
CA CYS A 14 -14.91 28.78 14.00
C CYS A 14 -15.77 28.25 12.85
N VAL A 15 -16.73 29.06 12.39
CA VAL A 15 -17.49 28.79 11.17
C VAL A 15 -17.24 29.94 10.20
N VAL A 16 -16.56 29.66 9.09
CA VAL A 16 -16.17 30.67 8.12
C VAL A 16 -16.64 30.28 6.72
N SER A 17 -17.34 31.19 6.06
CA SER A 17 -17.76 31.06 4.67
C SER A 17 -17.32 32.28 3.88
N ALA A 18 -16.67 32.09 2.73
CA ALA A 18 -16.29 33.19 1.85
C ALA A 18 -16.54 32.92 0.36
N SER A 19 -16.87 33.95 -0.40
CA SER A 19 -17.10 33.91 -1.85
C SER A 19 -15.83 33.89 -2.70
N MET A 20 -14.64 33.86 -2.08
CA MET A 20 -13.38 33.79 -2.82
C MET A 20 -12.38 32.95 -2.02
N MET A 21 -11.80 33.55 -0.99
CA MET A 21 -10.66 32.99 -0.27
C MET A 21 -10.92 33.04 1.24
N VAL A 22 -10.53 32.00 1.95
CA VAL A 22 -10.38 31.99 3.41
C VAL A 22 -8.94 31.71 3.79
N TYR A 23 -8.38 32.53 4.68
CA TYR A 23 -7.17 32.23 5.44
C TYR A 23 -7.56 32.15 6.92
N LEU A 24 -7.39 30.98 7.51
CA LEU A 24 -7.68 30.71 8.91
C LEU A 24 -6.42 30.22 9.61
N TRP A 25 -6.03 30.91 10.69
CA TRP A 25 -4.94 30.51 11.57
C TRP A 25 -5.52 30.30 12.96
N CYS A 26 -5.42 29.08 13.48
CA CYS A 26 -5.92 28.72 14.80
C CYS A 26 -4.78 28.16 15.66
N LEU A 27 -4.53 28.82 16.78
CA LEU A 27 -3.67 28.36 17.86
C LEU A 27 -4.55 28.14 19.09
N VAL A 28 -4.75 26.89 19.49
CA VAL A 28 -5.72 26.52 20.53
C VAL A 28 -5.14 25.53 21.53
N GLU A 29 -5.23 25.85 22.81
CA GLU A 29 -5.01 24.91 23.91
C GLU A 29 -6.38 24.40 24.38
N GLY A 30 -6.72 23.14 24.10
CA GLY A 30 -7.99 22.52 24.46
C GLY A 30 -8.77 21.97 23.25
N LEU A 31 -9.97 22.49 23.01
CA LEU A 31 -10.93 22.01 22.02
C LEU A 31 -11.08 23.00 20.86
N CYS A 32 -10.73 22.56 19.66
CA CYS A 32 -10.87 23.33 18.43
C CYS A 32 -11.84 22.65 17.46
N THR A 33 -12.86 23.40 17.02
CA THR A 33 -13.80 22.99 15.97
C THR A 33 -13.80 24.05 14.87
N CYS A 34 -13.44 23.66 13.64
CA CYS A 34 -13.32 24.56 12.50
C CYS A 34 -14.12 24.03 11.32
N VAL A 35 -15.10 24.81 10.86
CA VAL A 35 -15.86 24.54 9.63
C VAL A 35 -15.61 25.67 8.65
N VAL A 36 -14.86 25.40 7.58
CA VAL A 36 -14.45 26.42 6.61
C VAL A 36 -14.91 26.06 5.21
N SER A 37 -15.54 27.01 4.55
CA SER A 37 -15.99 26.89 3.16
C SER A 37 -15.58 28.11 2.33
N ALA A 38 -15.08 27.86 1.12
CA ALA A 38 -14.81 28.91 0.16
C ALA A 38 -15.17 28.53 -1.27
N SER A 39 -15.66 29.47 -2.07
CA SER A 39 -15.95 29.19 -3.48
C SER A 39 -14.72 29.23 -4.39
N MET A 40 -13.52 29.57 -3.91
CA MET A 40 -12.27 29.36 -4.67
C MET A 40 -11.27 28.57 -3.83
N MET A 41 -10.73 29.16 -2.75
CA MET A 41 -9.63 28.52 -2.01
C MET A 41 -9.78 28.66 -0.50
N VAL A 42 -9.30 27.65 0.22
CA VAL A 42 -9.10 27.70 1.67
C VAL A 42 -7.65 27.42 2.00
N TYR A 43 -7.08 28.26 2.86
CA TYR A 43 -5.84 28.02 3.59
C TYR A 43 -6.17 27.94 5.07
N LEU A 44 -5.93 26.80 5.68
CA LEU A 44 -6.16 26.58 7.11
C LEU A 44 -4.89 26.04 7.77
N TRP A 45 -4.49 26.73 8.83
CA TRP A 45 -3.37 26.38 9.69
C TRP A 45 -3.92 26.20 11.11
N CYS A 46 -3.84 24.98 11.63
CA CYS A 46 -4.30 24.63 12.97
C CYS A 46 -3.14 24.07 13.77
N LEU A 47 -2.83 24.72 14.89
CA LEU A 47 -1.91 24.24 15.92
C LEU A 47 -2.73 24.06 17.19
N VAL A 48 -2.90 22.81 17.62
CA VAL A 48 -3.83 22.46 18.71
C VAL A 48 -3.18 21.51 19.71
N GLU A 49 -3.14 21.90 20.97
CA GLU A 49 -2.85 20.99 22.09
C GLU A 49 -4.19 20.49 22.65
N GLY A 50 -4.60 19.27 22.29
CA GLY A 50 -5.85 18.65 22.73
C GLY A 50 -6.65 18.01 21.61
N LEU A 51 -7.86 18.52 21.36
CA LEU A 51 -8.86 17.96 20.45
C LEU A 51 -9.11 18.90 19.27
N CYS A 52 -8.79 18.46 18.06
CA CYS A 52 -9.01 19.21 16.83
C CYS A 52 -10.02 18.51 15.90
N THR A 53 -11.05 19.24 15.47
CA THR A 53 -12.00 18.81 14.44
C THR A 53 -12.05 19.86 13.33
N CYS A 54 -11.70 19.48 12.12
CA CYS A 54 -11.62 20.37 10.96
C CYS A 54 -12.45 19.82 9.80
N VAL A 55 -13.43 20.59 9.34
CA VAL A 55 -14.20 20.30 8.13
C VAL A 55 -13.94 21.43 7.13
N VAL A 56 -13.25 21.13 6.04
CA VAL A 56 -12.86 22.12 5.05
C VAL A 56 -13.35 21.76 3.66
N SER A 57 -13.98 22.71 3.00
CA SER A 57 -14.45 22.56 1.63
C SER A 57 -14.07 23.76 0.78
N ALA A 58 -13.65 23.50 -0.46
CA ALA A 58 -13.47 24.55 -1.46
C ALA A 58 -13.94 24.12 -2.84
N SER A 59 -14.36 25.07 -3.67
CA SER A 59 -14.61 24.72 -5.08
C SER A 59 -13.30 24.41 -5.80
N MET A 60 -12.24 25.22 -5.69
CA MET A 60 -10.99 24.94 -6.41
C MET A 60 -10.03 24.14 -5.52
N MET A 61 -9.48 24.75 -4.48
CA MET A 61 -8.37 24.14 -3.74
C MET A 61 -8.49 24.29 -2.22
N VAL A 62 -8.01 23.28 -1.51
CA VAL A 62 -7.77 23.37 -0.06
C VAL A 62 -6.31 23.12 0.24
N TYR A 63 -5.74 23.98 1.10
CA TYR A 63 -4.48 23.77 1.79
C TYR A 63 -4.79 23.69 3.29
N LEU A 64 -4.54 22.53 3.89
CA LEU A 64 -4.73 22.27 5.32
C LEU A 64 -3.40 21.85 5.94
N TRP A 65 -2.98 22.58 6.96
CA TRP A 65 -1.82 22.26 7.81
C TRP A 65 -2.33 22.08 9.23
N CYS A 66 -2.18 20.88 9.79
CA CYS A 66 -2.61 20.54 11.13
C CYS A 66 -1.42 19.98 11.93
N LEU A 67 -1.05 20.69 12.99
CA LEU A 67 -0.16 20.23 14.04
C LEU A 67 -1.03 19.99 15.29
N VAL A 68 -1.10 18.75 15.77
CA VAL A 68 -1.97 18.41 16.91
C VAL A 68 -1.28 17.48 17.90
N GLU A 69 -1.19 17.91 19.15
CA GLU A 69 -0.85 17.02 20.27
C GLU A 69 -2.17 16.52 20.90
N GLY A 70 -2.57 15.29 20.61
CA GLY A 70 -3.82 14.69 21.11
C GLY A 70 -4.64 13.99 20.02
N LEU A 71 -5.88 14.41 19.79
CA LEU A 71 -6.78 13.80 18.79
C LEU A 71 -7.09 14.79 17.67
N CYS A 72 -6.86 14.35 16.43
CA CYS A 72 -7.14 15.12 15.23
C CYS A 72 -8.14 14.39 14.34
N THR A 73 -9.19 15.12 13.93
CA THR A 73 -10.15 14.66 12.93
C THR A 73 -10.26 15.70 11.82
N CYS A 74 -9.96 15.30 10.58
CA CYS A 74 -9.96 16.18 9.43
C CYS A 74 -10.80 15.59 8.29
N VAL A 75 -11.79 16.35 7.82
CA VAL A 75 -12.58 16.04 6.62
C VAL A 75 -12.35 17.16 5.62
N VAL A 76 -11.68 16.84 4.51
CA VAL A 76 -11.30 17.83 3.51
C VAL A 76 -11.82 17.44 2.12
N SER A 77 -12.45 18.40 1.46
CA SER A 77 -12.98 18.21 0.10
C SER A 77 -12.66 19.40 -0.80
N ALA A 78 -12.31 19.13 -2.05
CA ALA A 78 -12.20 20.17 -3.08
C ALA A 78 -12.67 19.67 -4.45
N SER A 79 -13.21 20.54 -5.31
CA SER A 79 -13.49 20.10 -6.68
C SER A 79 -12.20 19.93 -7.49
N MET A 80 -11.15 20.74 -7.31
CA MET A 80 -9.90 20.52 -8.04
C MET A 80 -8.89 19.75 -7.21
N MET A 81 -8.29 20.37 -6.17
CA MET A 81 -7.17 19.75 -5.47
C MET A 81 -7.22 19.92 -3.96
N VAL A 82 -6.71 18.93 -3.25
CA VAL A 82 -6.43 19.04 -1.81
C VAL A 82 -4.95 18.82 -1.54
N TYR A 83 -4.39 19.70 -0.71
CA TYR A 83 -3.10 19.53 -0.05
C TYR A 83 -3.34 19.46 1.45
N LEU A 84 -3.01 18.33 2.06
CA LEU A 84 -3.19 18.08 3.49
C LEU A 84 -1.86 17.66 4.12
N TRP A 85 -1.43 18.40 5.12
CA TRP A 85 -0.27 18.09 5.94
C TRP A 85 -0.74 17.93 7.37
N CYS A 86 -0.59 16.72 7.93
CA CYS A 86 -0.98 16.41 9.29
C CYS A 86 0.22 15.86 10.05
N LEU A 87 0.61 16.55 11.12
CA LEU A 87 1.57 16.08 12.10
C LEU A 87 0.84 15.93 13.44
N VAL A 88 0.73 14.70 13.94
CA VAL A 88 -0.11 14.39 15.10
C VAL A 88 0.64 13.48 16.08
N GLU A 89 0.76 13.92 17.32
CA GLU A 89 1.14 13.06 18.45
C GLU A 89 -0.14 12.55 19.11
N GLY A 90 -0.52 11.29 18.87
CA GLY A 90 -1.73 10.66 19.39
C GLY A 90 -2.56 9.96 18.31
N LEU A 91 -3.79 10.43 18.07
CA LEU A 91 -4.77 9.76 17.21
C LEU A 91 -5.20 10.68 16.07
N CYS A 92 -5.01 10.23 14.83
CA CYS A 92 -5.32 10.97 13.62
C CYS A 92 -6.35 10.23 12.77
N THR A 93 -7.41 10.95 12.39
CA THR A 93 -8.41 10.48 11.42
C THR A 93 -8.54 11.50 10.30
N CYS A 94 -8.25 11.08 9.07
CA CYS A 94 -8.28 11.95 7.89
C CYS A 94 -9.15 11.34 6.79
N VAL A 95 -10.16 12.09 6.34
CA VAL A 95 -10.97 11.76 5.17
C VAL A 95 -10.77 12.86 4.13
N VAL A 96 -10.14 12.52 3.01
CA VAL A 96 -9.80 13.50 1.97
C VAL A 96 -10.36 13.08 0.62
N SER A 97 -11.02 14.02 -0.05
CA SER A 97 -11.58 13.81 -1.38
C SER A 97 -11.28 14.98 -2.30
N ALA A 98 -10.97 14.69 -3.56
CA ALA A 98 -10.89 15.71 -4.60
C ALA A 98 -11.42 15.19 -5.94
N SER A 99 -11.97 16.05 -6.80
CA SER A 99 -12.27 15.58 -8.16
C SER A 99 -11.00 15.39 -8.96
N MET A 100 -9.98 16.26 -8.89
CA MET A 100 -8.75 16.03 -9.66
C MET A 100 -7.71 15.29 -8.83
N MET A 101 -7.09 15.93 -7.84
CA MET A 101 -5.93 15.35 -7.16
C MET A 101 -5.95 15.54 -5.65
N VAL A 102 -5.38 14.57 -4.95
CA VAL A 102 -5.07 14.70 -3.52
C VAL A 102 -3.57 14.51 -3.29
N TYR A 103 -2.99 15.41 -2.51
CA TYR A 103 -1.69 15.27 -1.87
C TYR A 103 -1.89 15.24 -0.36
N LEU A 104 -1.55 14.11 0.26
CA LEU A 104 -1.65 13.92 1.70
C LEU A 104 -0.31 13.46 2.27
N TRP A 105 0.20 14.24 3.22
CA TRP A 105 1.35 13.89 4.06
C TRP A 105 0.89 13.77 5.51
N CYS A 106 1.07 12.58 6.08
CA CYS A 106 0.72 12.27 7.46
C CYS A 106 1.94 11.76 8.20
N LEU A 107 2.34 12.47 9.25
CA LEU A 107 3.30 12.02 10.24
C LEU A 107 2.57 11.84 11.57
N VAL A 108 2.54 10.62 12.10
CA VAL A 108 1.75 10.31 13.30
C VAL A 108 2.55 9.44 14.27
N GLU A 109 2.72 9.91 15.49
CA GLU A 109 3.15 9.07 16.62
C GLU A 109 1.89 8.55 17.33
N GLY A 110 1.55 7.28 17.12
CA GLY A 110 0.38 6.62 17.69
C GLY A 110 -0.48 5.91 16.66
N LEU A 111 -1.68 6.44 16.41
CA LEU A 111 -2.73 5.77 15.63
C LEU A 111 -3.20 6.64 14.47
N CYS A 112 -3.06 6.14 13.24
CA CYS A 112 -3.44 6.85 12.02
C CYS A 112 -4.50 6.08 11.23
N THR A 113 -5.57 6.77 10.85
CA THR A 113 -6.60 6.29 9.93
C THR A 113 -6.77 7.31 8.80
N CYS A 114 -6.51 6.87 7.55
CA CYS A 114 -6.59 7.71 6.38
C CYS A 114 -7.49 7.08 5.32
N VAL A 115 -8.50 7.83 4.87
CA VAL A 115 -9.34 7.48 3.71
C VAL A 115 -9.19 8.56 2.65
N VAL A 116 -8.62 8.20 1.51
CA VAL A 116 -8.32 9.16 0.43
C VAL A 116 -8.92 8.71 -0.88
N SER A 117 -9.62 9.63 -1.55
CA SER A 117 -10.19 9.41 -2.88
C SER A 117 -9.91 10.57 -3.81
N ALA A 118 -9.62 10.26 -5.08
CA ALA A 118 -9.59 11.26 -6.13
C ALA A 118 -10.14 10.71 -7.44
N SER A 119 -10.73 11.55 -8.30
CA SER A 119 -11.07 11.05 -9.64
C SER A 119 -9.81 10.87 -10.50
N MET A 120 -8.81 11.75 -10.45
CA MET A 120 -7.59 11.54 -11.25
C MET A 120 -6.51 10.81 -10.44
N MET A 121 -5.87 11.49 -9.49
CA MET A 121 -4.67 10.93 -8.83
C MET A 121 -4.66 11.14 -7.33
N VAL A 122 -4.07 10.19 -6.62
CA VAL A 122 -3.72 10.34 -5.20
C VAL A 122 -2.22 10.17 -5.02
N TYR A 123 -1.62 11.09 -4.26
CA TYR A 123 -0.29 10.97 -3.67
C TYR A 123 -0.44 10.95 -2.15
N LEU A 124 -0.10 9.82 -1.55
CA LEU A 124 -0.15 9.60 -0.11
C LEU A 124 1.24 9.26 0.42
N TRP A 125 1.68 10.00 1.43
CA TRP A 125 2.88 9.69 2.20
C TRP A 125 2.50 9.57 3.67
N CYS A 126 2.74 8.40 4.25
CA CYS A 126 2.45 8.12 5.64
C CYS A 126 3.73 7.66 6.34
N LEU A 127 4.09 8.35 7.41
CA LEU A 127 5.11 7.95 8.38
C LEU A 127 4.41 7.79 9.73
N VAL A 128 4.39 6.57 10.27
CA VAL A 128 3.64 6.27 11.49
C VAL A 128 4.46 5.40 12.44
N GLU A 129 4.62 5.87 13.67
CA GLU A 129 5.10 5.04 14.79
C GLU A 129 3.88 4.52 15.55
N GLY A 130 3.48 3.27 15.33
CA GLY A 130 2.32 2.64 15.95
C GLY A 130 1.41 1.88 14.98
N LEU A 131 0.11 2.22 14.93
CA LEU A 131 -0.85 1.57 13.99
C LEU A 131 -1.25 2.51 12.86
N CYS A 132 -1.15 2.02 11.63
CA CYS A 132 -1.57 2.73 10.43
C CYS A 132 -2.64 1.94 9.66
N THR A 133 -3.73 2.61 9.32
CA THR A 133 -4.78 2.11 8.43
C THR A 133 -5.01 3.10 7.29
N CYS A 134 -4.80 2.65 6.05
CA CYS A 134 -4.93 3.49 4.87
C CYS A 134 -5.84 2.84 3.83
N VAL A 135 -6.87 3.56 3.39
CA VAL A 135 -7.73 3.19 2.27
C VAL A 135 -7.61 4.26 1.20
N VAL A 136 -7.04 3.89 0.05
CA VAL A 136 -6.78 4.83 -1.04
C VAL A 136 -7.41 4.36 -2.35
N SER A 137 -8.12 5.26 -3.01
CA SER A 137 -8.75 5.01 -4.30
C SER A 137 -8.52 6.15 -5.28
N ALA A 138 -8.26 5.83 -6.54
CA ALA A 138 -8.26 6.82 -7.61
C ALA A 138 -8.86 6.23 -8.91
N SER A 139 -9.48 7.06 -9.75
CA SER A 139 -9.86 6.53 -11.07
C SER A 139 -8.63 6.34 -11.95
N MET A 140 -7.63 7.24 -11.96
CA MET A 140 -6.44 7.02 -12.80
C MET A 140 -5.32 6.34 -12.02
N MET A 141 -4.66 7.03 -11.08
CA MET A 141 -3.45 6.50 -10.46
C MET A 141 -3.38 6.74 -8.96
N VAL A 142 -2.75 5.79 -8.26
CA VAL A 142 -2.34 5.97 -6.86
C VAL A 142 -0.84 5.82 -6.72
N TYR A 143 -0.23 6.76 -6.00
CA TYR A 143 1.11 6.67 -5.45
C TYR A 143 1.02 6.67 -3.93
N LEU A 144 1.47 5.57 -3.30
CA LEU A 144 1.43 5.41 -1.85
C LEU A 144 2.82 5.03 -1.34
N TRP A 145 3.38 5.87 -0.47
CA TRP A 145 4.57 5.57 0.33
C TRP A 145 4.18 5.45 1.80
N CYS A 146 4.46 4.30 2.40
CA CYS A 146 4.14 4.00 3.79
C CYS A 146 5.39 3.52 4.50
N LEU A 147 5.79 4.24 5.56
CA LEU A 147 6.84 3.85 6.49
C LEU A 147 6.20 3.70 7.86
N VAL A 148 6.20 2.49 8.42
CA VAL A 148 5.51 2.20 9.68
C VAL A 148 6.37 1.38 10.61
N GLU A 149 6.59 1.88 11.82
CA GLU A 149 7.11 1.10 12.94
C GLU A 149 5.91 0.57 13.73
N GLY A 150 5.58 -0.71 13.58
CA GLY A 150 4.44 -1.36 14.23
C GLY A 150 3.55 -2.13 13.25
N LEU A 151 2.33 -1.65 13.05
CA LEU A 151 1.25 -2.38 12.36
C LEU A 151 0.67 -1.55 11.23
N CYS A 152 0.75 -2.06 10.01
CA CYS A 152 0.27 -1.40 8.80
C CYS A 152 -0.82 -2.22 8.10
N THR A 153 -1.94 -1.56 7.79
CA THR A 153 -3.00 -2.08 6.94
C THR A 153 -3.25 -1.10 5.79
N CYS A 154 -3.06 -1.55 4.55
CA CYS A 154 -3.22 -0.73 3.36
C CYS A 154 -4.16 -1.41 2.35
N VAL A 155 -5.21 -0.71 1.95
CA VAL A 155 -6.09 -1.11 0.85
C VAL A 155 -6.01 -0.05 -0.24
N VAL A 156 -5.50 -0.43 -1.42
CA VAL A 156 -5.29 0.49 -2.52
C VAL A 156 -5.97 -0.01 -3.80
N SER A 157 -6.71 0.89 -4.44
CA SER A 157 -7.36 0.61 -5.72
C SER A 157 -7.17 1.73 -6.73
N ALA A 158 -6.93 1.38 -7.99
CA ALA A 158 -6.97 2.35 -9.09
C ALA A 158 -7.59 1.74 -10.35
N SER A 159 -8.22 2.53 -11.21
CA SER A 159 -8.60 1.97 -12.51
C SER A 159 -7.37 1.80 -13.41
N MET A 160 -6.43 2.74 -13.48
CA MET A 160 -5.25 2.54 -14.34
C MET A 160 -4.11 1.87 -13.58
N MET A 161 -3.44 2.58 -12.67
CA MET A 161 -2.21 2.06 -12.06
C MET A 161 -2.10 2.32 -10.57
N VAL A 162 -1.43 1.41 -9.87
CA VAL A 162 -1.00 1.61 -8.49
C VAL A 162 0.51 1.47 -8.40
N TYR A 163 1.15 2.44 -7.73
CA TYR A 163 2.52 2.36 -7.23
C TYR A 163 2.47 2.39 -5.71
N LEU A 164 2.93 1.30 -5.09
CA LEU A 164 2.97 1.16 -3.64
C LEU A 164 4.40 0.81 -3.19
N TRP A 165 4.92 1.63 -2.27
CA TRP A 165 6.13 1.35 -1.52
C TRP A 165 5.79 1.27 -0.04
N CYS A 166 6.08 0.13 0.58
CA CYS A 166 5.81 -0.12 1.99
C CYS A 166 7.10 -0.58 2.66
N LEU A 167 7.49 0.13 3.72
CA LEU A 167 8.55 -0.25 4.65
C LEU A 167 7.93 -0.40 6.03
N VAL A 168 7.97 -1.60 6.61
CA VAL A 168 7.31 -1.88 7.89
C VAL A 168 8.22 -2.68 8.81
N GLU A 169 8.46 -2.17 10.00
CA GLU A 169 9.03 -2.94 11.10
C GLU A 169 7.87 -3.47 11.96
N GLY A 170 7.54 -4.76 11.80
CA GLY A 170 6.45 -5.42 12.52
C GLY A 170 5.50 -6.20 11.60
N LEU A 171 4.24 -5.75 11.50
CA LEU A 171 3.16 -6.47 10.83
C LEU A 171 2.58 -5.64 9.68
N CYS A 172 2.62 -6.17 8.46
CA CYS A 172 2.11 -5.52 7.26
C CYS A 172 1.01 -6.36 6.59
N THR A 173 -0.12 -5.72 6.29
CA THR A 173 -1.20 -6.27 5.48
C THR A 173 -1.50 -5.32 4.33
N CYS A 174 -1.34 -5.78 3.09
CA CYS A 174 -1.55 -4.98 1.89
C CYS A 174 -2.50 -5.68 0.93
N VAL A 175 -3.57 -4.98 0.52
CA VAL A 175 -4.48 -5.41 -0.54
C VAL A 175 -4.45 -4.37 -1.65
N VAL A 176 -3.95 -4.76 -2.82
CA VAL A 176 -3.76 -3.83 -3.95
C VAL A 176 -4.45 -4.35 -5.20
N SER A 177 -5.26 -3.49 -5.81
CA SER A 177 -5.94 -3.80 -7.07
C SER A 177 -5.78 -2.69 -8.09
N ALA A 178 -5.56 -3.05 -9.36
CA ALA A 178 -5.65 -2.10 -10.45
C ALA A 178 -6.32 -2.72 -11.68
N SER A 179 -7.04 -1.93 -12.49
CA SER A 179 -7.53 -2.48 -13.75
C SER A 179 -6.38 -2.66 -14.74
N MET A 180 -5.37 -1.80 -14.83
CA MET A 180 -4.22 -2.05 -15.72
C MET A 180 -3.04 -2.68 -15.00
N MET A 181 -2.30 -1.92 -14.18
CA MET A 181 -1.03 -2.40 -13.65
C MET A 181 -0.85 -2.10 -12.16
N VAL A 182 -0.16 -3.00 -11.47
CA VAL A 182 0.31 -2.77 -10.10
C VAL A 182 1.83 -2.90 -10.05
N TYR A 183 2.47 -1.94 -9.40
CA TYR A 183 3.87 -1.99 -8.97
C TYR A 183 3.90 -1.91 -7.45
N LEU A 184 4.43 -2.94 -6.81
CA LEU A 184 4.50 -3.05 -5.36
C LEU A 184 5.92 -3.40 -4.92
N TRP A 185 6.47 -2.58 -4.03
CA TRP A 185 7.69 -2.86 -3.28
C TRP A 185 7.36 -2.94 -1.80
N CYS A 186 7.66 -4.07 -1.17
CA CYS A 186 7.42 -4.32 0.23
C CYS A 186 8.74 -4.72 0.89
N LEU A 187 9.17 -3.98 1.90
CA LEU A 187 10.25 -4.30 2.81
C LEU A 187 9.65 -4.48 4.19
N VAL A 188 9.72 -5.67 4.78
CA VAL A 188 9.11 -5.95 6.08
C VAL A 188 10.04 -6.74 6.98
N GLU A 189 10.31 -6.22 8.17
CA GLU A 189 10.92 -6.97 9.27
C GLU A 189 9.79 -7.50 10.16
N GLY A 190 9.42 -8.78 10.00
CA GLY A 190 8.37 -9.44 10.77
C GLY A 190 7.39 -10.24 9.91
N LEU A 191 6.13 -9.83 9.90
CA LEU A 191 5.00 -10.55 9.28
C LEU A 191 4.43 -9.75 8.11
N CYS A 192 4.48 -10.28 6.90
CA CYS A 192 3.96 -9.64 5.71
C CYS A 192 2.86 -10.48 5.05
N THR A 193 1.69 -9.87 4.84
CA THR A 193 0.62 -10.44 4.03
C THR A 193 0.28 -9.50 2.87
N CYS A 194 0.39 -9.97 1.63
CA CYS A 194 0.13 -9.18 0.44
C CYS A 194 -0.83 -9.91 -0.50
N VAL A 195 -1.91 -9.25 -0.88
CA VAL A 195 -2.85 -9.71 -1.91
C VAL A 195 -2.85 -8.68 -3.03
N VAL A 196 -2.42 -9.07 -4.23
CA VAL A 196 -2.30 -8.17 -5.38
C VAL A 196 -3.01 -8.73 -6.60
N SER A 197 -3.83 -7.90 -7.23
CA SER A 197 -4.54 -8.26 -8.47
C SER A 197 -4.46 -7.14 -9.50
N ALA A 198 -4.20 -7.49 -10.76
CA ALA A 198 -4.33 -6.55 -11.88
C ALA A 198 -4.97 -7.21 -13.11
N SER A 199 -5.64 -6.46 -14.00
CA SER A 199 -6.03 -7.09 -15.27
C SER A 199 -4.83 -7.27 -16.19
N MET A 200 -3.92 -6.30 -16.36
CA MET A 200 -2.79 -6.49 -17.28
C MET A 200 -1.58 -7.09 -16.56
N MET A 201 -0.93 -6.35 -15.67
CA MET A 201 0.35 -6.76 -15.10
C MET A 201 0.46 -6.50 -13.60
N VAL A 202 1.11 -7.41 -12.90
CA VAL A 202 1.64 -7.15 -11.56
C VAL A 202 3.16 -7.28 -11.57
N ASN A 203 3.84 -6.26 -11.04
CA ASN A 203 5.24 -6.35 -10.61
C ASN A 203 5.30 -6.23 -9.09
N LEU A 204 5.73 -7.29 -8.42
CA LEU A 204 5.85 -7.34 -6.97
C LEU A 204 7.28 -7.67 -6.57
N TRP A 205 7.85 -6.84 -5.71
CA TRP A 205 9.15 -7.02 -5.07
C TRP A 205 8.90 -7.08 -3.56
N CYS A 206 9.29 -8.19 -2.95
CA CYS A 206 9.04 -8.44 -1.54
C CYS A 206 10.33 -8.92 -0.87
N LEU A 207 10.83 -8.12 0.07
CA LEU A 207 11.95 -8.45 0.93
C LEU A 207 11.41 -8.56 2.36
N VAL A 208 11.48 -9.75 2.95
CA VAL A 208 10.90 -10.01 4.28
C VAL A 208 11.86 -10.78 5.17
N GLU A 209 12.15 -10.24 6.34
CA GLU A 209 12.79 -10.97 7.42
C GLU A 209 11.71 -11.50 8.35
N GLY A 210 11.37 -12.79 8.26
CA GLY A 210 10.34 -13.45 9.06
C GLY A 210 9.38 -14.30 8.24
N LEU A 211 8.12 -13.88 8.17
CA LEU A 211 7.01 -14.64 7.58
C LEU A 211 6.35 -13.84 6.46
N CYS A 212 6.30 -14.41 5.27
CA CYS A 212 5.69 -13.80 4.10
C CYS A 212 4.57 -14.68 3.52
N THR A 213 3.39 -14.10 3.33
CA THR A 213 2.29 -14.68 2.56
C THR A 213 1.93 -13.75 1.41
N CYS A 214 2.10 -14.20 0.18
CA CYS A 214 1.81 -13.42 -1.02
C CYS A 214 0.83 -14.15 -1.93
N VAL A 215 -0.29 -13.50 -2.28
CA VAL A 215 -1.22 -13.97 -3.30
C VAL A 215 -1.24 -12.96 -4.44
N VAL A 216 -0.79 -13.35 -5.62
CA VAL A 216 -0.67 -12.45 -6.77
C VAL A 216 -1.40 -13.02 -7.98
N SER A 217 -2.26 -12.21 -8.57
CA SER A 217 -3.01 -12.57 -9.77
C SER A 217 -2.94 -11.49 -10.84
N ALA A 218 -2.79 -11.89 -12.11
CA ALA A 218 -3.00 -10.99 -13.23
C ALA A 218 -3.73 -11.68 -14.38
N SER A 219 -4.44 -10.94 -15.23
CA SER A 219 -4.94 -11.58 -16.46
C SER A 219 -3.78 -11.82 -17.44
N MET A 220 -2.87 -10.87 -17.69
CA MET A 220 -1.77 -11.13 -18.63
C MET A 220 -0.52 -11.66 -17.94
N MET A 221 0.14 -10.84 -17.10
CA MET A 221 1.53 -11.09 -16.70
C MET A 221 1.73 -10.88 -15.20
N VAL A 222 2.48 -11.76 -14.55
CA VAL A 222 3.01 -11.51 -13.19
C VAL A 222 4.52 -11.61 -13.18
N TYR A 223 5.17 -10.62 -12.57
CA TYR A 223 6.56 -10.66 -12.14
C TYR A 223 6.60 -10.58 -10.63
N LEU A 224 7.14 -11.62 -9.98
CA LEU A 224 7.28 -11.69 -8.55
C LEU A 224 8.74 -11.95 -8.19
N TRP A 225 9.32 -11.05 -7.42
CA TRP A 225 10.65 -11.15 -6.83
C TRP A 225 10.48 -11.21 -5.32
N CYS A 226 10.92 -12.31 -4.71
CA CYS A 226 10.71 -12.57 -3.31
C CYS A 226 12.02 -13.03 -2.67
N LEU A 227 12.53 -12.23 -1.73
CA LEU A 227 13.68 -12.55 -0.90
C LEU A 227 13.18 -12.65 0.55
N VAL A 228 13.28 -13.83 1.15
CA VAL A 228 12.72 -14.07 2.49
C VAL A 228 13.70 -14.84 3.37
N GLU A 229 13.98 -14.30 4.55
CA GLU A 229 14.67 -15.01 5.62
C GLU A 229 13.60 -15.56 6.58
N GLY A 230 13.31 -16.86 6.55
CA GLY A 230 12.26 -17.48 7.36
C GLY A 230 11.27 -18.33 6.56
N LEU A 231 9.97 -18.02 6.60
CA LEU A 231 8.95 -18.79 5.89
C LEU A 231 8.25 -17.95 4.81
N CYS A 232 8.20 -18.50 3.61
CA CYS A 232 7.53 -17.90 2.47
C CYS A 232 6.41 -18.79 1.95
N THR A 233 5.23 -18.22 1.77
CA THR A 233 4.08 -18.82 1.10
C THR A 233 3.67 -17.91 -0.06
N CYS A 234 3.73 -18.42 -1.29
CA CYS A 234 3.42 -17.65 -2.49
C CYS A 234 2.41 -18.39 -3.36
N VAL A 235 1.29 -17.75 -3.70
CA VAL A 235 0.34 -18.24 -4.70
C VAL A 235 0.31 -17.24 -5.84
N VAL A 236 0.72 -17.67 -7.03
CA VAL A 236 0.82 -16.81 -8.20
C VAL A 236 0.05 -17.39 -9.37
N SER A 237 -0.82 -16.58 -9.98
CA SER A 237 -1.62 -16.99 -11.15
C SER A 237 -1.60 -15.92 -12.24
N ALA A 238 -1.39 -16.31 -13.49
CA ALA A 238 -1.64 -15.45 -14.64
C ALA A 238 -2.37 -16.21 -15.76
N SER A 239 -3.06 -15.53 -16.67
CA SER A 239 -3.50 -16.23 -17.89
C SER A 239 -2.33 -16.43 -18.84
N MET A 240 -1.53 -15.40 -19.17
CA MET A 240 -0.44 -15.60 -20.13
C MET A 240 0.83 -16.12 -19.46
N MET A 241 1.48 -15.31 -18.61
CA MET A 241 2.82 -15.66 -18.14
C MET A 241 3.05 -15.32 -16.67
N VAL A 242 3.83 -16.16 -16.00
CA VAL A 242 4.39 -15.87 -14.68
C VAL A 242 5.91 -15.93 -14.73
N TYR A 243 6.55 -14.90 -14.18
CA TYR A 243 7.96 -14.87 -13.82
C TYR A 243 8.06 -14.80 -12.30
N LEU A 244 8.60 -15.85 -11.68
CA LEU A 244 8.81 -15.93 -10.24
C LEU A 244 10.28 -16.14 -9.96
N TRP A 245 10.86 -15.24 -9.18
CA TRP A 245 12.20 -15.35 -8.65
C TRP A 245 12.14 -15.34 -7.13
N CYS A 246 12.56 -16.42 -6.50
CA CYS A 246 12.42 -16.63 -5.07
C CYS A 246 13.76 -17.07 -4.46
N LEU A 247 14.25 -16.31 -3.51
CA LEU A 247 15.43 -16.64 -2.69
C LEU A 247 14.96 -16.74 -1.25
N VAL A 248 15.05 -17.94 -0.66
CA VAL A 248 14.51 -18.18 0.69
C VAL A 248 15.51 -18.91 1.59
N GLU A 249 15.86 -18.27 2.70
CA GLU A 249 16.59 -18.89 3.80
C GLU A 249 15.60 -19.46 4.82
N GLY A 250 15.12 -20.69 4.57
CA GLY A 250 14.17 -21.36 5.46
C GLY A 250 13.19 -22.27 4.71
N LEU A 251 11.89 -22.09 4.92
CA LEU A 251 10.85 -22.89 4.23
C LEU A 251 10.14 -22.06 3.16
N CYS A 252 10.04 -22.61 1.96
CA CYS A 252 9.28 -22.01 0.87
C CYS A 252 8.15 -22.95 0.43
N THR A 253 6.95 -22.40 0.32
CA THR A 253 5.81 -23.05 -0.33
C THR A 253 5.35 -22.14 -1.47
N CYS A 254 5.36 -22.65 -2.70
CA CYS A 254 4.91 -21.88 -3.84
C CYS A 254 3.95 -22.66 -4.74
N VAL A 255 2.87 -22.01 -5.13
CA VAL A 255 1.90 -22.51 -6.11
C VAL A 255 1.85 -21.53 -7.25
N VAL A 256 2.26 -21.96 -8.44
CA VAL A 256 2.34 -21.12 -9.64
C VAL A 256 1.50 -21.71 -10.76
N SER A 257 0.64 -20.89 -11.34
CA SER A 257 -0.19 -21.28 -12.48
C SER A 257 -0.13 -20.23 -13.59
N ALA A 258 0.05 -20.68 -14.82
CA ALA A 258 -0.15 -19.86 -16.00
C ALA A 258 -0.92 -20.66 -17.06
N SER A 259 -1.65 -20.02 -17.97
CA SER A 259 -2.14 -20.74 -19.15
C SER A 259 -0.98 -20.97 -20.12
N MET A 260 -0.21 -19.94 -20.51
CA MET A 260 0.87 -20.15 -21.48
C MET A 260 2.16 -20.61 -20.82
N MET A 261 2.86 -19.75 -20.08
CA MET A 261 4.23 -20.05 -19.64
C MET A 261 4.51 -19.69 -18.19
N VAL A 262 5.34 -20.50 -17.53
CA VAL A 262 5.93 -20.19 -16.23
C VAL A 262 7.44 -20.18 -16.32
N TYR A 263 8.06 -19.12 -15.82
CA TYR A 263 9.49 -19.03 -15.53
C TYR A 263 9.65 -18.96 -14.02
N LEU A 264 10.22 -19.99 -13.43
CA LEU A 264 10.45 -20.07 -12.00
C LEU A 264 11.94 -20.27 -11.73
N TRP A 265 12.49 -19.33 -10.98
CA TRP A 265 13.85 -19.39 -10.46
C TRP A 265 13.80 -19.39 -8.93
N CYS A 266 14.12 -20.53 -8.31
CA CYS A 266 14.09 -20.69 -6.86
C CYS A 266 15.45 -21.13 -6.32
N LEU A 267 15.96 -20.41 -5.32
CA LEU A 267 17.12 -20.79 -4.52
C LEU A 267 16.67 -20.87 -3.05
N VAL A 268 16.68 -22.08 -2.47
CA VAL A 268 16.15 -22.30 -1.11
C VAL A 268 17.17 -23.07 -0.26
N GLU A 269 17.55 -22.50 0.88
CA GLU A 269 18.54 -23.12 1.78
C GLU A 269 17.95 -24.21 2.70
N GLY A 270 16.64 -24.16 2.97
CA GLY A 270 15.95 -25.16 3.81
C GLY A 270 15.11 -26.15 3.00
N LEU A 271 13.78 -26.08 3.12
CA LEU A 271 12.85 -26.92 2.37
C LEU A 271 12.03 -26.10 1.38
N CYS A 272 11.85 -26.66 0.18
CA CYS A 272 10.88 -26.15 -0.80
C CYS A 272 9.78 -27.15 -1.08
N THR A 273 8.55 -26.64 -1.12
CA THR A 273 7.43 -27.27 -1.79
C THR A 273 6.97 -26.38 -2.92
N CYS A 274 6.95 -26.89 -4.15
CA CYS A 274 6.53 -26.12 -5.32
C CYS A 274 5.52 -26.90 -6.15
N VAL A 275 4.41 -26.25 -6.51
CA VAL A 275 3.43 -26.76 -7.46
C VAL A 275 3.39 -25.81 -8.63
N VAL A 276 3.72 -26.29 -9.83
CA VAL A 276 3.74 -25.45 -11.04
C VAL A 276 2.87 -26.07 -12.12
N SER A 277 2.01 -25.26 -12.74
CA SER A 277 1.15 -25.64 -13.84
C SER A 277 1.22 -24.64 -14.99
N ALA A 278 1.40 -25.15 -16.21
CA ALA A 278 1.30 -24.36 -17.45
C ALA A 278 0.79 -25.21 -18.61
N SER A 279 0.00 -24.64 -19.53
CA SER A 279 -0.47 -25.41 -20.69
C SER A 279 0.60 -25.58 -21.76
N MET A 280 1.42 -24.54 -22.00
CA MET A 280 2.51 -24.59 -22.99
C MET A 280 3.83 -24.96 -22.33
N MET A 281 4.51 -24.07 -21.60
CA MET A 281 5.87 -24.37 -21.12
C MET A 281 6.12 -23.97 -19.66
N VAL A 282 6.98 -24.76 -19.03
CA VAL A 282 7.55 -24.46 -17.72
C VAL A 282 9.07 -24.45 -17.83
N TYR A 283 9.68 -23.32 -17.48
CA TYR A 283 11.10 -23.18 -17.21
C TYR A 283 11.30 -23.16 -15.69
N LEU A 284 11.94 -24.21 -15.19
CA LEU A 284 12.16 -24.37 -13.76
C LEU A 284 13.65 -24.51 -13.50
N TRP A 285 14.21 -23.56 -12.74
CA TRP A 285 15.52 -23.66 -12.14
C TRP A 285 15.38 -23.62 -10.63
N CYS A 286 15.70 -24.74 -9.99
CA CYS A 286 15.56 -24.86 -8.55
C CYS A 286 16.86 -25.45 -7.96
N LEU A 287 17.53 -24.65 -7.12
CA LEU A 287 18.68 -25.08 -6.34
C LEU A 287 18.29 -25.15 -4.86
N VAL A 288 18.47 -26.33 -4.27
CA VAL A 288 17.96 -26.61 -2.93
C VAL A 288 19.03 -27.37 -2.18
N LYS A 289 19.49 -26.78 -1.07
CA LYS A 289 20.61 -27.36 -0.30
C LYS A 289 20.19 -28.57 0.53
N ARG A 290 18.95 -28.61 1.02
CA ARG A 290 18.45 -29.66 1.93
C ARG A 290 17.47 -30.63 1.28
N TRP A 291 16.23 -30.20 1.04
CA TRP A 291 15.13 -31.09 0.61
C TRP A 291 14.13 -30.34 -0.27
N CYS A 292 13.69 -30.93 -1.38
CA CYS A 292 12.62 -30.37 -2.22
C CYS A 292 11.57 -31.40 -2.60
N ILE A 293 10.30 -30.99 -2.60
CA ILE A 293 9.16 -31.74 -3.10
C ILE A 293 8.46 -30.85 -4.13
N GLY A 294 8.49 -31.25 -5.40
CA GLY A 294 7.90 -30.49 -6.50
C GLY A 294 6.90 -31.32 -7.27
N VAL A 295 5.73 -30.75 -7.57
CA VAL A 295 4.77 -31.29 -8.55
C VAL A 295 4.70 -30.32 -9.71
N VAL A 296 4.97 -30.79 -10.91
CA VAL A 296 4.98 -29.93 -12.10
C VAL A 296 4.10 -30.62 -13.15
N SER A 297 3.10 -29.90 -13.70
CA SER A 297 2.12 -30.44 -14.66
C SER A 297 1.98 -29.54 -15.89
N TRP A 298 1.93 -30.12 -17.09
CA TRP A 298 1.73 -29.38 -18.36
C TRP A 298 1.15 -30.24 -19.48
N THR A 299 0.49 -29.59 -20.45
CA THR A 299 -0.20 -30.28 -21.56
C THR A 299 0.64 -30.40 -22.84
N PHE A 300 1.44 -29.39 -23.22
CA PHE A 300 2.17 -29.36 -24.49
C PHE A 300 3.47 -28.52 -24.45
N GLY A 301 4.66 -29.11 -24.29
CA GLY A 301 5.93 -28.36 -24.41
C GLY A 301 7.19 -29.09 -23.93
N VAL A 302 8.37 -28.55 -24.28
CA VAL A 302 9.70 -29.06 -23.87
C VAL A 302 10.06 -28.51 -22.50
N THR A 303 10.22 -29.37 -21.51
CA THR A 303 10.77 -28.98 -20.20
C THR A 303 12.29 -28.90 -20.27
N LYS A 304 12.86 -27.73 -19.98
CA LYS A 304 14.27 -27.64 -19.58
C LYS A 304 14.32 -27.57 -18.06
N LEU A 305 14.25 -28.74 -17.44
CA LEU A 305 14.41 -28.91 -16.00
C LEU A 305 15.90 -29.01 -15.68
N MET A 306 16.43 -28.05 -14.92
CA MET A 306 17.72 -28.19 -14.26
C MET A 306 17.48 -28.21 -12.75
N TYR A 307 17.26 -29.41 -12.23
CA TYR A 307 17.20 -29.67 -10.79
C TYR A 307 18.58 -30.09 -10.31
N GLN A 308 19.19 -29.30 -9.42
CA GLN A 308 20.33 -29.73 -8.61
C GLN A 308 19.91 -29.71 -7.14
N CYS A 309 19.40 -30.85 -6.67
CA CYS A 309 19.28 -31.15 -5.25
C CYS A 309 20.55 -31.87 -4.81
N LEU A 310 21.28 -31.31 -3.83
CA LEU A 310 22.53 -31.91 -3.38
C LEU A 310 22.36 -33.24 -2.62
N LEU A 311 21.13 -33.66 -2.21
CA LEU A 311 20.98 -34.85 -1.34
C LEU A 311 19.80 -35.84 -1.51
N LYS A 312 18.86 -35.71 -2.48
CA LYS A 312 17.88 -36.73 -3.00
C LYS A 312 16.60 -36.03 -3.49
N ALA A 313 16.09 -36.40 -4.66
CA ALA A 313 14.78 -35.97 -5.15
C ALA A 313 13.95 -37.20 -5.56
N GLY A 314 12.70 -37.25 -5.10
CA GLY A 314 11.65 -38.07 -5.71
C GLY A 314 10.86 -37.20 -6.66
N VAL A 315 11.04 -37.38 -7.97
CA VAL A 315 10.23 -36.72 -9.00
C VAL A 315 9.13 -37.69 -9.39
N SER A 316 7.87 -37.38 -9.10
CA SER A 316 6.72 -38.10 -9.66
C SER A 316 6.07 -37.23 -10.73
N GLY A 317 6.31 -37.56 -11.99
CA GLY A 317 5.51 -37.07 -13.10
C GLY A 317 4.23 -37.92 -13.20
N PHE A 318 3.10 -37.26 -13.31
CA PHE A 318 1.84 -37.86 -13.78
C PHE A 318 1.35 -37.06 -14.97
#